data_AF-A0A961MKF2-F1
#
_entry.id   AF-A0A961MKF2-F1
#
_cell.length_a   1.000
_cell.length_b   1.000
_cell.length_c   1.000
_cell.angle_alpha   90.00
_cell.angle_beta   90.00
_cell.angle_gamma   90.00
#
_symmetry.space_group_name_H-M   'P 1'
#
loop_
_entity.id
_entity.type
_entity.pdbx_description
1 polymer ?
#
loop_
_entity_poly.entity_id
_entity_poly.type
_entity_poly.pdbx_seq_one_letter_code
_entity_poly.pdbx_strand_id
1 'polypeptide(L)' 'GVGPPLVHKIYEPNHHGDMSFLMAVTQGVRAHHWTFGDMPPQEGLTQGDVRAIVAYVRELQRFNGIE' A
#
# COMPACT_ATOMS: atom_id res chain seq x y z
N GLY A 1 -13.58 -0.84 -8.02
CA GLY A 1 -12.93 -0.53 -6.73
C GLY A 1 -12.65 0.96 -6.67
N VAL A 2 -12.40 1.50 -5.47
CA VAL A 2 -12.11 2.94 -5.24
C VAL A 2 -10.61 3.27 -5.24
N GLY A 3 -9.76 2.26 -5.46
CA GLY A 3 -8.31 2.40 -5.48
C GLY A 3 -7.64 1.14 -6.04
N PRO A 4 -6.29 1.16 -6.16
CA PRO A 4 -5.54 0.06 -6.73
C PRO A 4 -5.54 -1.19 -5.85
N PRO A 5 -5.43 -2.40 -6.43
CA PRO A 5 -5.37 -3.64 -5.66
C PRO A 5 -4.01 -3.78 -4.99
N LEU A 6 -3.97 -3.75 -3.66
CA LEU A 6 -2.73 -3.91 -2.90
C LEU A 6 -2.19 -5.35 -2.95
N VAL A 7 -3.05 -6.33 -3.25
CA VAL A 7 -2.66 -7.71 -3.58
C VAL A 7 -2.32 -7.77 -5.07
N HIS A 8 -1.17 -7.21 -5.45
CA HIS A 8 -0.67 -7.17 -6.81
C HIS A 8 0.86 -7.08 -6.81
N LYS A 9 1.53 -7.74 -7.77
CA LYS A 9 3.00 -7.82 -7.86
C LYS A 9 3.72 -6.47 -7.86
N ILE A 10 3.05 -5.42 -8.36
CA ILE A 10 3.64 -4.08 -8.35
C ILE A 10 3.93 -3.58 -6.94
N TYR A 11 3.17 -4.05 -5.96
CA TYR A 11 3.32 -3.70 -4.56
C TYR A 11 4.11 -4.76 -3.78
N GLU A 12 4.80 -5.69 -4.43
CA GLU A 12 5.62 -6.70 -3.74
C GLU A 12 6.77 -6.03 -2.96
N PRO A 13 7.29 -6.66 -1.89
CA PRO A 13 8.30 -6.07 -1.01
C PRO A 13 9.54 -5.50 -1.71
N ASN A 14 9.99 -6.15 -2.79
CA ASN A 14 11.18 -5.72 -3.55
C ASN A 14 10.92 -4.51 -4.47
N HIS A 15 9.66 -4.17 -4.74
CA HIS A 15 9.29 -3.02 -5.58
C HIS A 15 8.74 -1.86 -4.74
N HIS A 16 7.80 -2.15 -3.85
CA HIS A 16 7.22 -1.21 -2.89
C HIS A 16 7.34 -1.81 -1.49
N GLY A 17 8.49 -1.61 -0.86
CA GLY A 17 8.74 -2.07 0.51
C GLY A 17 7.81 -1.41 1.53
N ASP A 18 7.77 -1.93 2.76
CA ASP A 18 6.76 -1.51 3.76
C ASP A 18 6.77 0.00 4.07
N MET A 19 7.94 0.64 3.97
CA MET A 19 8.05 2.09 4.16
C MET A 19 7.30 2.89 3.09
N SER A 20 7.15 2.38 1.86
CA SER A 20 6.38 3.09 0.82
C SER A 20 4.89 3.19 1.17
N PHE A 21 4.35 2.19 1.85
CA PHE A 21 2.97 2.25 2.37
C PHE A 21 2.85 3.30 3.47
N LEU A 22 3.82 3.36 4.38
CA LEU A 22 3.81 4.39 5.43
C LEU A 22 3.94 5.80 4.84
N MET A 23 4.79 5.98 3.82
CA MET A 23 4.90 7.25 3.10
C MET A 23 3.61 7.58 2.35
N ALA A 24 2.99 6.61 1.68
CA ALA A 24 1.73 6.80 0.96
C ALA A 24 0.58 7.25 1.88
N VAL A 25 0.46 6.62 3.06
CA VAL A 25 -0.54 7.02 4.06
C VAL A 25 -0.23 8.41 4.62
N THR A 26 1.04 8.70 4.96
CA THR A 26 1.41 9.95 5.64
C THR A 26 1.50 11.16 4.72
N GLN A 27 1.79 10.97 3.44
CA GLN A 27 2.09 12.06 2.49
C GLN A 27 1.22 12.03 1.23
N GLY A 28 0.43 10.97 1.04
CA GLY A 28 -0.28 10.75 -0.21
C GLY A 28 0.65 10.26 -1.33
N VAL A 29 0.06 10.04 -2.51
CA VAL A 29 0.75 9.53 -3.70
C VAL A 29 0.18 10.21 -4.94
N ARG A 30 1.07 10.62 -5.85
CA ARG A 30 0.64 11.03 -7.20
C ARG A 30 0.38 9.81 -8.07
N ALA A 31 -0.73 9.81 -8.81
CA ALA A 31 -1.06 8.73 -9.72
C ALA A 31 0.04 8.51 -10.77
N HIS A 32 0.39 7.25 -11.00
CA HIS A 32 1.38 6.86 -12.01
C HIS A 32 1.10 5.47 -12.62
N HIS A 33 0.78 4.45 -11.81
CA HIS A 33 0.49 3.09 -12.32
C HIS A 33 -0.99 2.82 -12.60
N TRP A 34 -1.90 3.57 -11.99
CA TRP A 34 -3.35 3.36 -12.08
C TRP A 34 -4.08 4.68 -12.32
N THR A 35 -5.28 4.60 -12.88
CA THR A 35 -6.09 5.77 -13.29
C THR A 35 -7.08 6.23 -12.20
N PHE A 36 -6.87 5.86 -10.94
CA PHE A 36 -7.73 6.27 -9.82
C PHE A 36 -7.52 7.73 -9.37
N GLY A 37 -6.50 8.41 -9.90
CA GLY A 37 -6.09 9.74 -9.47
C GLY A 37 -5.18 9.71 -8.24
N ASP A 38 -4.81 10.91 -7.78
CA ASP A 38 -3.92 11.07 -6.64
C ASP A 38 -4.59 10.57 -5.35
N MET A 39 -3.80 9.92 -4.51
CA MET A 39 -4.19 9.55 -3.15
C MET A 39 -3.78 10.69 -2.21
N PRO A 40 -4.70 11.36 -1.49
CA PRO A 40 -4.31 12.31 -0.45
C PRO A 40 -3.72 11.59 0.77
N PRO A 41 -2.94 12.29 1.62
CA PRO A 41 -2.60 11.79 2.96
C PRO A 41 -3.86 11.30 3.70
N GLN A 42 -3.72 10.23 4.48
CA GLN A 42 -4.80 9.66 5.29
C GLN A 42 -4.55 9.99 6.77
N GLU A 43 -5.50 10.68 7.38
CA GLU A 43 -5.45 11.07 8.78
C GLU A 43 -6.05 9.99 9.70
N GLY A 44 -5.82 10.10 11.01
CA GLY A 44 -6.43 9.21 12.01
C GLY A 44 -5.78 7.84 12.17
N LEU A 45 -4.67 7.57 11.47
CA LEU A 45 -3.88 6.34 11.62
C LEU A 45 -2.54 6.65 12.29
N THR A 46 -2.18 5.86 13.30
CA THR A 46 -0.82 5.85 13.85
C THR A 46 0.12 5.06 12.93
N GLN A 47 1.43 5.22 13.10
CA GLN A 47 2.39 4.35 12.38
C GLN A 47 2.19 2.86 12.73
N GLY A 48 1.73 2.55 13.95
CA GLY A 48 1.43 1.19 14.37
C GLY A 48 0.28 0.58 13.57
N ASP A 49 -0.79 1.35 13.36
CA ASP A 49 -1.94 0.92 12.55
C ASP A 49 -1.53 0.62 11.12
N VAL A 50 -0.72 1.51 10.51
CA VAL A 50 -0.24 1.30 9.14
C VAL A 50 0.63 0.05 9.04
N ARG A 51 1.52 -0.20 10.01
CA ARG A 51 2.32 -1.43 10.03
C ARG A 51 1.45 -2.69 10.14
N ALA A 52 0.39 -2.66 10.94
CA ALA A 52 -0.55 -3.77 11.05
C ALA A 52 -1.31 -4.01 9.73
N ILE A 53 -1.75 -2.94 9.06
CA ILE A 53 -2.38 -3.02 7.73
C ILE A 53 -1.41 -3.60 6.70
N VAL A 54 -0.16 -3.12 6.67
CA VAL A 54 0.87 -3.63 5.75
C VAL A 54 1.12 -5.11 6.01
N ALA A 55 1.27 -5.53 7.27
CA ALA A 55 1.42 -6.94 7.61
C ALA A 55 0.27 -7.80 7.06
N TYR A 56 -0.98 -7.35 7.21
CA TYR A 56 -2.14 -8.01 6.64
C TYR A 56 -2.09 -8.07 5.09
N VAL A 57 -1.71 -6.98 4.43
CA VAL A 57 -1.52 -6.95 2.97
C VAL A 57 -0.44 -7.96 2.54
N ARG A 58 0.67 -8.07 3.27
CA ARG A 58 1.75 -9.02 2.99
C ARG A 58 1.30 -10.47 3.15
N GLU A 59 0.51 -10.77 4.19
CA GLU A 59 -0.10 -12.11 4.35
C GLU A 59 -0.94 -12.47 3.13
N LEU A 60 -1.80 -11.55 2.68
CA LEU A 60 -2.62 -11.77 1.49
C LEU A 60 -1.78 -11.89 0.20
N GLN A 61 -0.74 -11.08 0.04
CA GLN A 61 0.18 -11.19 -1.10
C GLN A 61 0.84 -12.58 -1.16
N ARG A 62 1.42 -13.05 -0.04
CA ARG A 62 2.02 -14.38 0.05
C ARG A 62 1.03 -15.50 -0.24
N PHE A 63 -0.17 -15.42 0.33
CA PHE A 63 -1.23 -16.41 0.06
C PHE A 63 -1.60 -16.48 -1.44
N ASN A 64 -1.41 -15.38 -2.16
CA ASN A 64 -1.66 -15.28 -3.61
C ASN A 64 -0.37 -15.43 -4.45
N GLY A 65 0.73 -15.92 -3.87
CA GLY A 65 1.98 -16.20 -4.60
C GLY A 65 2.78 -14.96 -5.01
N ILE A 66 2.66 -13.86 -4.27
CA ILE A 66 3.43 -12.62 -4.44
C ILE A 66 4.40 -12.50 -3.26
N GLU A 67 5.71 -12.45 -3.53
CA GLU A 67 6.78 -12.45 -2.52
C GLU A 67 7.72 -11.25 -2.55
#